data_AF-A0AAJ2PBY6-F1
#
_entry.id   AF-A0AAJ2PBY6-F1
#
_cell.length_a   1.000
_cell.length_b   1.000
_cell.length_c   1.000
_cell.angle_alpha   90.00
_cell.angle_beta   90.00
_cell.angle_gamma   90.00
#
_symmetry.space_group_name_H-M   'P 1'
#
loop_
_entity.id
_entity.type
_entity.pdbx_description
1 polymer ?
#
loop_
_entity_poly.entity_id
_entity_poly.type
_entity_poly.pdbx_seq_one_letter_code
_entity_poly.pdbx_strand_id
1 'polypeptide(L)' 'MGNVIGIISGKGGVGKTTITVNLGVTLVKYFAKRVCVIDGNITAPNLGLYLGFVDVEK' A
#
# COMPACT_ATOMS: atom_id res chain seq x y z
N MET A 1 -1.61 11.87 17.99
CA MET A 1 -2.01 12.04 16.57
C MET A 1 -1.12 11.15 15.70
N GLY A 2 -1.67 10.49 14.68
CA GLY A 2 -0.87 9.78 13.67
C GLY A 2 -0.51 10.67 12.48
N ASN A 3 0.52 10.29 11.71
CA ASN A 3 0.86 10.96 10.46
C ASN A 3 0.08 10.34 9.30
N VAL A 4 -0.40 11.17 8.37
CA VAL A 4 -1.05 10.73 7.12
C VAL A 4 -0.12 11.07 5.96
N ILE A 5 0.23 10.07 5.15
CA ILE A 5 1.12 10.21 4.01
C ILE A 5 0.36 9.80 2.75
N GLY A 6 0.19 10.73 1.81
CA GLY A 6 -0.44 10.46 0.52
C GLY A 6 0.58 10.03 -0.54
N ILE A 7 0.36 8.88 -1.17
CA ILE A 7 1.17 8.41 -2.31
C ILE A 7 0.39 8.66 -3.61
N ILE A 8 0.79 9.69 -4.35
CA ILE A 8 0.08 10.18 -5.54
C ILE A 8 0.95 10.11 -6.80
N SER A 9 0.33 10.05 -7.98
CA SER A 9 1.03 10.13 -9.27
C SER A 9 0.10 10.55 -10.40
N GLY A 10 0.64 11.18 -11.45
CA GLY A 10 -0.14 11.54 -12.64
C GLY A 10 -0.40 10.43 -13.66
N LYS A 11 0.16 9.22 -13.49
CA LYS A 11 0.02 8.11 -14.45
C LYS A 11 -0.25 6.75 -13.78
N GLY A 12 -0.88 5.84 -14.52
CA GLY A 12 -1.01 4.43 -14.14
C GLY A 12 0.34 3.69 -14.22
N GLY A 13 0.47 2.58 -13.49
CA GLY A 13 1.64 1.68 -13.62
C GLY A 13 2.96 2.16 -13.00
N VAL A 14 3.05 3.38 -12.45
CA VAL A 14 4.31 3.93 -11.90
C VAL A 14 4.76 3.33 -10.55
N GLY A 15 4.07 2.31 -10.03
CA GLY A 15 4.46 1.64 -8.79
C GLY A 15 3.95 2.25 -7.47
N LYS A 16 2.88 3.06 -7.49
CA LYS A 16 2.26 3.63 -6.28
C LYS A 16 1.94 2.58 -5.21
N THR A 17 1.29 1.49 -5.59
CA THR A 17 0.93 0.40 -4.67
C THR A 17 2.18 -0.29 -4.14
N THR A 18 3.16 -0.57 -5.00
CA THR A 18 4.45 -1.16 -4.62
C THR A 18 5.14 -0.34 -3.53
N ILE A 19 5.25 0.98 -3.71
CA ILE A 19 5.92 1.83 -2.72
C ILE A 19 5.09 1.99 -1.44
N THR A 20 3.75 2.04 -1.56
CA THR A 20 2.84 2.11 -0.40
C THR A 20 3.02 0.91 0.53
N VAL A 21 3.01 -0.31 -0.02
CA VAL A 21 3.19 -1.55 0.75
C VAL A 21 4.57 -1.61 1.38
N ASN A 22 5.62 -1.39 0.60
CA ASN A 22 6.99 -1.50 1.09
C ASN A 22 7.32 -0.44 2.14
N LEU A 23 6.81 0.79 2.00
CA LEU A 23 6.94 1.83 3.02
C LEU A 23 6.26 1.40 4.32
N GLY A 24 5.03 0.87 4.24
CA GLY A 24 4.31 0.40 5.42
C GLY A 24 5.03 -0.75 6.12
N VAL A 25 5.47 -1.76 5.36
CA VAL A 25 6.26 -2.89 5.89
C VAL A 25 7.57 -2.40 6.52
N THR A 26 8.26 -1.46 5.89
CA THR A 26 9.53 -0.92 6.40
C THR A 26 9.33 -0.20 7.73
N LEU A 27 8.31 0.66 7.83
CA LEU A 27 7.97 1.40 9.05
C LEU A 27 7.61 0.46 10.21
N VAL A 28 6.90 -0.64 9.93
CA VAL A 28 6.61 -1.66 10.94
C VAL A 28 7.88 -2.41 11.34
N LYS A 29 8.60 -2.99 10.36
CA LYS A 29 9.73 -3.91 10.61
C LYS A 29 10.98 -3.23 11.20
N TYR A 30 11.29 -2.02 10.76
CA TYR A 30 12.57 -1.37 11.10
C TYR A 30 12.42 -0.17 12.03
N PHE A 31 11.21 0.37 12.18
CA PHE A 31 10.98 1.59 12.97
C PHE A 31 9.93 1.42 14.08
N ALA A 32 9.45 0.19 14.31
CA ALA A 32 8.46 -0.15 15.33
C ALA A 32 7.20 0.75 15.30
N LYS A 33 6.77 1.17 14.11
CA LYS A 33 5.58 2.02 13.94
C LYS A 33 4.32 1.16 13.77
N ARG A 34 3.21 1.66 14.29
CA ARG A 34 1.87 1.16 13.95
C ARG A 34 1.43 1.84 12.66
N VAL A 35 1.19 1.04 11.61
CA VAL A 35 0.86 1.54 10.28
C VAL A 35 -0.46 0.96 9.81
N CYS A 36 -1.27 1.80 9.20
CA CYS A 36 -2.44 1.42 8.40
C CYS A 36 -2.15 1.83 6.95
N VAL A 37 -2.29 0.89 6.01
CA VAL A 37 -2.21 1.15 4.57
C VAL A 37 -3.61 1.11 3.98
N ILE A 38 -3.93 2.10 3.16
CA ILE A 38 -5.26 2.29 2.56
C ILE A 38 -5.08 2.35 1.05
N ASP A 39 -5.87 1.57 0.31
CA ASP A 39 -5.93 1.66 -1.15
C ASP A 39 -6.99 2.70 -1.54
N GLY A 40 -6.54 3.82 -2.08
CA GLY A 40 -7.43 4.85 -2.62
C GLY A 40 -7.82 4.62 -4.09
N ASN A 41 -7.33 3.56 -4.74
CA ASN A 41 -7.66 3.26 -6.13
C ASN A 41 -9.01 2.55 -6.23
N ILE A 42 -10.08 3.32 -6.44
CA ILE A 42 -11.45 2.81 -6.51
C ILE A 42 -11.68 1.92 -7.74
N THR A 43 -10.96 2.15 -8.86
CA THR A 43 -11.21 1.44 -10.12
C THR A 43 -10.47 0.10 -10.22
N ALA A 44 -9.29 -0.01 -9.60
CA ALA A 44 -8.47 -1.22 -9.64
C ALA A 44 -7.65 -1.34 -8.35
N PRO A 45 -8.27 -1.75 -7.22
CA PRO A 45 -7.58 -1.90 -5.95
C PRO A 45 -6.62 -3.09 -6.00
N ASN A 46 -5.34 -2.83 -5.84
CA ASN A 46 -4.27 -3.85 -5.94
C ASN A 46 -3.62 -4.13 -4.58
N LEU A 47 -3.93 -3.38 -3.53
CA LEU A 47 -3.27 -3.52 -2.23
C LEU A 47 -3.44 -4.93 -1.63
N GLY A 48 -4.65 -5.50 -1.72
CA GLY A 48 -4.94 -6.84 -1.21
C GLY A 48 -4.11 -7.92 -1.90
N LEU A 49 -3.89 -7.81 -3.21
CA LEU A 49 -3.03 -8.71 -3.98
C LEU A 49 -1.59 -8.67 -3.47
N TYR A 50 -1.04 -7.47 -3.26
CA TYR A 50 0.35 -7.30 -2.80
C TYR A 50 0.56 -7.79 -1.35
N LEU A 51 -0.48 -7.78 -0.53
CA LEU A 51 -0.45 -8.28 0.84
C LEU A 51 -0.79 -9.78 0.95
N GLY A 52 -1.12 -10.44 -0.16
CA GLY A 52 -1.52 -11.86 -0.17
C GLY A 52 -2.89 -12.11 0.46
N PHE A 53 -3.79 -11.12 0.44
CA PHE A 53 -5.16 -11.23 0.98
C PHE A 53 -6.20 -11.64 -0.07
N VAL A 54 -5.80 -11.73 -1.33
CA VAL A 54 -6.65 -12.14 -2.44
C VAL A 54 -6.00 -13.35 -3.09
N ASP A 55 -6.72 -14.47 -3.11
CA ASP A 55 -6.31 -15.65 -3.87
C ASP A 55 -6.51 -15.35 -5.36
N VAL A 56 -5.44 -15.47 -6.14
CA VAL A 56 -5.46 -15.22 -7.59
C VAL A 56 -5.99 -16.43 -8.36
N GLU A 57 -6.18 -17.56 -7.68
CA GLU A 57 -6.67 -18.81 -8.26
C GLU A 57 -8.02 -19.22 -7.67
N LYS A 58 -9.10 -18.71 -8.28
CA LYS A 58 -10.39 -19.41 -8.47
C LYS A 58 -11.05 -18.91 -9.74
#